data_AF-A0A6N6SXY5-F1
#
_entry.id   AF-A0A6N6SXY5-F1
#
_cell.length_a   1.000
_cell.length_b   1.000
_cell.length_c   1.000
_cell.angle_alpha   90.00
_cell.angle_beta   90.00
_cell.angle_gamma   90.00
#
_symmetry.space_group_name_H-M   'P 1'
#
loop_
_entity.id
_entity.type
_entity.pdbx_description
1 polymer ?
#
loop_
_entity_poly.entity_id
_entity_poly.type
_entity_poly.pdbx_seq_one_letter_code
_entity_poly.pdbx_strand_id
1 'polypeptide(L)'
;MSPELIAAPCPPRRLLTEADAVDIWIARWLRIRRKDLLIRYGCDPRRLYEIWEEKRFAGSRAKAIAIFSERHPALIDRIDYGPHRRIPRGVPAGLQPGLFDQL
;
A
#
# COMPACT_ATOMS: atom_id res chain seq x y z
N MET A 1 -18.98 36.43 -16.22
CA MET A 1 -17.87 36.25 -15.26
C MET A 1 -17.91 34.81 -14.78
N SER A 2 -17.14 33.94 -15.41
CA SER A 2 -17.03 32.53 -15.00
C SER A 2 -15.95 32.44 -13.92
N PRO A 3 -16.17 31.73 -12.81
CA PRO A 3 -15.11 31.51 -11.84
C PRO A 3 -14.20 30.40 -12.38
N GLU A 4 -12.95 30.76 -12.69
CA GLU A 4 -11.88 29.80 -12.84
C GLU A 4 -11.77 28.99 -11.55
N LEU A 5 -12.07 27.70 -11.64
CA LEU A 5 -11.75 26.73 -10.60
C LEU A 5 -10.21 26.61 -10.56
N ILE A 6 -9.58 27.48 -9.78
CA ILE A 6 -8.16 27.37 -9.44
C ILE A 6 -7.99 26.03 -8.74
N ALA A 7 -7.44 25.05 -9.47
CA ALA A 7 -7.05 23.77 -8.92
C ALA A 7 -6.10 24.03 -7.74
N ALA A 8 -6.56 23.74 -6.52
CA ALA A 8 -5.77 23.94 -5.33
C ALA A 8 -4.40 23.24 -5.49
N PRO A 9 -3.28 23.92 -5.20
CA PRO A 9 -1.96 23.31 -5.31
C PRO A 9 -1.91 22.08 -4.39
N CYS A 10 -1.55 20.95 -4.99
CA CYS A 10 -1.36 19.71 -4.25
C CYS A 10 -0.29 19.97 -3.16
N PRO A 11 -0.58 19.74 -1.87
CA PRO A 11 0.36 20.05 -0.81
C PRO A 11 1.71 19.38 -1.07
N PRO A 12 2.84 20.02 -0.72
CA PRO A 12 4.16 19.48 -0.98
C PRO A 12 4.24 18.08 -0.39
N ARG A 13 4.57 17.09 -1.24
CA ARG A 13 4.58 15.67 -0.87
C ARG A 13 5.57 15.48 0.27
N ARG A 14 5.06 15.29 1.49
CA ARG A 14 5.88 15.01 2.67
C ARG A 14 6.76 13.77 2.38
N LEU A 15 8.04 13.88 2.68
CA LEU A 15 8.94 12.74 2.59
C LEU A 15 8.54 11.74 3.68
N LEU A 16 8.20 10.52 3.27
CA LEU A 16 7.89 9.44 4.20
C LEU A 16 9.17 9.06 4.94
N THR A 17 9.04 8.86 6.24
CA THR A 17 10.10 8.38 7.12
C THR A 17 9.94 6.88 7.39
N GLU A 18 10.92 6.28 8.06
CA GLU A 18 10.80 4.90 8.52
C GLU A 18 9.65 4.74 9.53
N ALA A 19 9.46 5.72 10.42
CA ALA A 19 8.34 5.71 11.38
C ALA A 19 6.99 5.70 10.66
N ASP A 20 6.83 6.51 9.61
CA ASP A 20 5.61 6.49 8.80
C ASP A 20 5.40 5.12 8.13
N ALA A 21 6.48 4.47 7.67
CA ALA A 21 6.40 3.13 7.07
C ALA A 21 5.91 2.07 8.08
N VAL A 22 6.42 2.13 9.32
CA VAL A 22 5.96 1.28 10.43
C VAL A 22 4.48 1.51 10.72
N ASP A 23 4.05 2.77 10.82
CA ASP A 23 2.64 3.10 11.06
C ASP A 23 1.73 2.67 9.90
N ILE A 24 2.20 2.77 8.65
CA ILE A 24 1.48 2.29 7.46
C ILE A 24 1.29 0.77 7.48
N TRP A 25 2.28 0.02 7.98
CA TRP A 25 2.15 -1.43 8.20
C TRP A 25 1.08 -1.75 9.24
N ILE A 26 1.14 -1.09 10.40
CA ILE A 26 0.15 -1.26 11.48
C ILE A 26 -1.24 -0.92 10.97
N ALA A 27 -1.40 0.21 10.27
CA ALA A 27 -2.68 0.65 9.76
C ALA A 27 -3.28 -0.32 8.73
N ARG A 28 -2.44 -1.02 7.95
CA ARG A 28 -2.89 -2.09 7.04
C ARG A 28 -3.52 -3.24 7.82
N TRP A 29 -2.88 -3.71 8.90
CA TRP A 29 -3.40 -4.79 9.74
C TRP A 29 -4.66 -4.40 10.50
N LEU A 30 -4.78 -3.13 10.87
CA LEU A 30 -6.00 -2.54 11.43
C LEU A 30 -7.10 -2.29 10.38
N ARG A 31 -6.88 -2.69 9.12
CA ARG A 31 -7.82 -2.53 8.00
C ARG A 31 -8.26 -1.08 7.75
N ILE A 32 -7.39 -0.11 8.06
CA ILE A 32 -7.62 1.30 7.73
C ILE A 32 -7.70 1.45 6.21
N ARG A 33 -8.65 2.27 5.75
CA ARG A 33 -8.87 2.43 4.31
C ARG A 33 -7.67 3.14 3.68
N ARG A 34 -7.23 2.62 2.53
CA ARG A 34 -6.12 3.21 1.74
C ARG A 34 -6.28 4.71 1.50
N LYS A 35 -7.48 5.16 1.16
CA LYS A 35 -7.77 6.58 0.92
C LYS A 35 -7.44 7.47 2.14
N ASP A 36 -7.67 6.95 3.34
CA ASP A 36 -7.42 7.68 4.59
C ASP A 36 -5.91 7.74 4.85
N LEU A 37 -5.15 6.70 4.50
CA LEU A 37 -3.68 6.72 4.53
C LEU A 37 -3.10 7.75 3.56
N LEU A 38 -3.64 7.85 2.34
CA LEU A 38 -3.18 8.83 1.35
C LEU A 38 -3.41 10.26 1.82
N ILE A 39 -4.58 10.54 2.40
CA ILE A 39 -4.90 11.85 2.97
C ILE A 39 -3.97 12.16 4.16
N ARG A 40 -3.78 11.18 5.06
CA ARG A 40 -2.99 11.38 6.28
C ARG A 40 -1.51 11.63 6.01
N TYR A 41 -0.92 10.87 5.08
CA TYR A 41 0.51 10.92 4.80
C TYR A 41 0.87 11.78 3.58
N GLY A 42 -0.12 12.24 2.80
CA GLY A 42 0.10 13.10 1.63
C GLY A 42 1.01 12.44 0.58
N CYS A 43 0.95 11.11 0.46
CA CYS A 43 1.89 10.33 -0.35
C CYS A 43 1.21 9.72 -1.58
N ASP A 44 2.04 9.34 -2.56
CA ASP A 44 1.57 8.67 -3.77
C ASP A 44 1.01 7.27 -3.46
N PRO A 45 -0.09 6.82 -4.10
CA PRO A 45 -0.60 5.46 -3.93
C PRO A 45 0.44 4.38 -4.16
N ARG A 46 1.37 4.59 -5.10
CA ARG A 46 2.46 3.64 -5.37
C ARG A 46 3.38 3.48 -4.16
N ARG A 47 3.63 4.55 -3.40
CA ARG A 47 4.53 4.52 -2.23
C ARG A 47 4.03 3.59 -1.14
N LEU A 48 2.70 3.48 -0.94
CA LEU A 48 2.14 2.52 0.02
C LEU A 48 2.51 1.08 -0.35
N TYR A 49 2.44 0.73 -1.64
CA TYR A 49 2.84 -0.59 -2.12
C TYR A 49 4.35 -0.81 -2.02
N GLU A 50 5.18 0.21 -2.24
CA GLU A 50 6.63 0.08 -2.07
C GLU A 50 7.03 -0.23 -0.62
N ILE A 51 6.32 0.38 0.34
CA ILE A 51 6.47 0.08 1.77
C ILE A 51 6.00 -1.34 2.06
N TRP A 52 4.83 -1.72 1.53
CA TRP A 52 4.28 -3.05 1.73
C TRP A 52 5.07 -4.17 1.01
N GLU A 53 5.79 -3.85 -0.05
CA GLU A 53 6.75 -4.72 -0.75
C GLU A 53 8.13 -4.72 -0.04
N GLU A 54 8.31 -3.92 1.02
CA GLU A 54 9.60 -3.63 1.68
C GLU A 54 10.71 -3.15 0.73
N LYS A 55 10.36 -2.62 -0.45
CA LYS A 55 11.32 -2.01 -1.39
C LYS A 55 11.88 -0.71 -0.85
N ARG A 56 11.06 0.04 -0.11
CA ARG A 56 11.48 1.22 0.64
C ARG A 56 11.30 0.92 2.12
N PHE A 57 12.32 1.26 2.92
CA PHE A 57 12.38 0.97 4.35
C PHE A 57 12.35 -0.53 4.67
N ALA A 58 13.35 -1.26 4.16
CA ALA A 58 13.54 -2.67 4.48
C ALA A 58 13.65 -2.88 6.00
N GLY A 59 12.91 -3.86 6.54
CA GLY A 59 12.88 -4.12 7.99
C GLY A 59 11.83 -3.32 8.76
N SER A 60 11.18 -2.33 8.14
CA SER A 60 10.03 -1.63 8.74
C SER A 60 8.88 -2.58 9.08
N ARG A 61 8.72 -3.67 8.32
CA ARG A 61 7.74 -4.73 8.62
C ARG A 61 8.02 -5.40 9.96
N ALA A 62 9.26 -5.81 10.20
CA ALA A 62 9.64 -6.49 11.43
C ALA A 62 9.44 -5.58 12.66
N LYS A 63 9.79 -4.29 12.54
CA LYS A 63 9.53 -3.29 13.59
C LYS A 63 8.02 -3.12 13.83
N ALA A 64 7.23 -3.06 12.78
CA ALA A 64 5.78 -2.99 12.88
C ALA A 64 5.20 -4.23 13.56
N ILE A 65 5.70 -5.44 13.26
CA ILE A 65 5.25 -6.68 13.92
C ILE A 65 5.48 -6.58 15.43
N ALA A 66 6.67 -6.19 15.87
CA ALA A 66 7.00 -6.07 17.29
C ALA A 66 6.07 -5.09 18.03
N ILE A 67 5.85 -3.91 17.44
CA ILE A 67 4.94 -2.90 18.02
C ILE A 67 3.49 -3.38 17.99
N PHE A 68 3.07 -4.03 16.91
CA PHE A 68 1.70 -4.53 16.78
C PHE A 68 1.41 -5.65 17.75
N SER A 69 2.35 -6.58 17.97
CA SER A 69 2.17 -7.68 18.91
C SER A 69 2.06 -7.20 20.35
N GLU A 70 2.80 -6.15 20.70
CA GLU A 70 2.72 -5.54 22.03
C GLU A 70 1.40 -4.81 22.24
N ARG A 71 0.93 -4.04 21.25
CA ARG A 71 -0.27 -3.19 21.37
C ARG A 71 -1.58 -3.93 21.12
N HIS A 72 -1.56 -4.94 20.26
CA HIS A 72 -2.75 -5.66 19.79
C HIS A 72 -2.57 -7.18 19.84
N PRO A 73 -2.26 -7.77 21.01
CA PRO A 73 -1.96 -9.20 21.13
C PRO A 73 -3.12 -10.08 20.65
N ALA A 74 -4.37 -9.66 20.87
CA ALA A 74 -5.57 -10.41 20.45
C ALA A 74 -5.82 -10.45 18.93
N LEU A 75 -5.08 -9.66 18.14
CA LEU A 75 -5.27 -9.54 16.69
C LEU A 75 -4.15 -10.20 15.88
N ILE A 76 -3.07 -10.64 16.53
CA ILE A 76 -1.89 -11.25 15.91
C ILE A 76 -2.29 -12.41 14.98
N ASP A 77 -3.13 -13.31 15.45
CA ASP A 77 -3.51 -14.52 14.69
C ASP A 77 -4.50 -14.25 13.54
N ARG A 78 -4.95 -13.00 13.39
CA ARG A 78 -6.00 -12.62 12.42
C ARG A 78 -5.47 -11.80 11.25
N ILE A 79 -4.16 -11.56 11.21
CA ILE A 79 -3.54 -10.67 10.22
C ILE A 79 -2.55 -11.42 9.33
N ASP A 80 -2.45 -10.99 8.08
CA ASP A 80 -1.44 -11.46 7.14
C ASP A 80 -0.17 -10.61 7.28
N TYR A 81 0.89 -11.26 7.77
CA TYR A 81 2.23 -10.68 7.92
C TYR A 81 3.02 -10.64 6.60
N GLY A 82 2.50 -11.25 5.55
CA GLY A 82 3.17 -11.36 4.27
C GLY A 82 3.43 -10.01 3.61
N PRO A 83 4.62 -9.80 3.01
CA PRO A 83 4.85 -8.65 2.15
C PRO A 83 3.89 -8.70 0.96
N HIS A 84 3.44 -7.53 0.51
CA HIS A 84 2.68 -7.47 -0.73
C HIS A 84 3.54 -8.00 -1.87
N ARG A 85 3.06 -9.05 -2.56
CA ARG A 85 3.74 -9.61 -3.73
C ARG A 85 3.06 -9.10 -4.99
N ARG A 86 3.82 -8.48 -5.87
CA ARG A 86 3.35 -8.13 -7.21
C ARG A 86 3.21 -9.41 -8.03
N ILE A 87 1.99 -9.78 -8.40
CA ILE A 87 1.73 -10.91 -9.28
C ILE A 87 2.07 -10.48 -10.72
N PRO A 88 2.99 -11.17 -11.42
CA PRO A 88 3.29 -10.88 -12.82
C PRO A 88 2.07 -11.17 -13.69
N ARG A 89 1.75 -10.28 -14.64
CA ARG A 89 0.62 -10.43 -15.58
C ARG A 89 1.02 -11.11 -16.89
N GLY A 90 2.02 -11.99 -16.85
CA GLY A 90 2.35 -12.81 -18.01
C GLY A 90 1.29 -13.89 -18.14
N VAL A 91 0.46 -13.82 -19.17
CA VAL A 91 -0.42 -14.95 -19.49
C VAL A 91 0.49 -16.09 -19.95
N PRO A 92 0.43 -17.29 -19.33
CA PRO A 92 1.16 -18.44 -19.85
C PRO A 92 0.73 -18.65 -21.30
N ALA A 93 1.69 -18.79 -22.22
CA ALA A 93 1.44 -18.81 -23.67
C ALA A 93 0.45 -19.91 -24.14
N GLY A 94 0.10 -20.87 -23.29
CA GLY A 94 -0.87 -21.94 -23.58
C GLY A 94 -2.25 -21.80 -22.92
N LEU A 95 -2.57 -20.70 -22.24
CA LEU A 95 -3.83 -20.53 -21.48
C LEU A 95 -4.78 -19.47 -22.07
N GLN A 96 -4.46 -18.90 -23.23
CA GLN A 96 -5.42 -18.15 -24.02
C GLN A 96 -6.09 -19.12 -25.01
N PRO A 97 -7.29 -19.65 -24.73
CA PRO A 97 -8.12 -20.16 -25.81
C PRO A 97 -8.34 -19.00 -26.78
N GLY A 98 -7.99 -19.18 -28.06
CA GLY A 98 -8.14 -18.16 -29.08
C GLY A 98 -9.59 -17.70 -29.12
N LEU A 99 -9.84 -16.48 -28.62
CA LEU A 99 -11.18 -15.92 -28.49
C LEU A 99 -11.85 -15.71 -29.87
N PHE A 100 -11.10 -15.87 -30.97
CA PHE A 100 -11.52 -15.55 -32.33
C PHE A 100 -11.06 -16.54 -33.41
N ASP A 101 -10.75 -17.80 -33.08
CA ASP A 101 -10.28 -18.79 -34.09
C ASP A 101 -11.39 -19.41 -34.97
N GLN A 102 -12.59 -18.79 -35.05
CA GLN A 102 -13.77 -19.33 -35.75
C GLN A 102 -14.47 -18.34 -36.69
N LEU A 103 -13.76 -17.38 -37.30
CA LEU A 103 -14.31 -16.54 -38.39
C LEU A 103 -13.77 -16.94 -39.76
#